data_AF-A0A959W8N8-F1
#
_entry.id   AF-A0A959W8N8-F1
#
_cell.length_a   1.000
_cell.length_b   1.000
_cell.length_c   1.000
_cell.angle_alpha   90.00
_cell.angle_beta   90.00
_cell.angle_gamma   90.00
#
_symmetry.space_group_name_H-M   'P 1'
#
loop_
_entity.id
_entity.type
_entity.pdbx_description
1 polymer ?
#
loop_
_entity_poly.entity_id
_entity_poly.type
_entity_poly.pdbx_seq_one_letter_code
_entity_poly.pdbx_strand_id
1 'polypeptide(L)'
;MAPDTSAEEYQTREERLEVARRYRERRGRELRELAQTAVDGEVEAAGEFSAVPTESLAAVPVVGMLMLPMARRKARKLGLSPKLLLALDAEHLHALELQPTDMRRDHAEASEMHSWPRAEVSIERAGRALMRDKVLLHVPDRDEPITLFAPSLTTNPWSAEVVRLLGGEAPEPLDLSLEGPGA
;
A
#
# COMPACT_ATOMS: atom_id res chain seq x y z
N MET A 1 6.28 -21.09 -46.35
CA MET A 1 5.73 -21.12 -44.98
C MET A 1 5.71 -19.69 -44.47
N ALA A 2 4.53 -19.07 -44.42
CA ALA A 2 4.36 -17.81 -43.71
C ALA A 2 4.29 -18.12 -42.20
N PRO A 3 4.81 -17.24 -41.33
CA PRO A 3 4.64 -17.41 -39.89
C PRO A 3 3.15 -17.32 -39.53
N ASP A 4 2.71 -18.29 -38.75
CA ASP A 4 1.37 -18.40 -38.18
C ASP A 4 1.20 -17.28 -37.14
N THR A 5 0.64 -16.15 -37.57
CA THR A 5 0.22 -15.06 -36.67
C THR A 5 -1.16 -15.40 -36.12
N SER A 6 -1.26 -16.47 -35.33
CA SER A 6 -2.47 -16.80 -34.59
C SER A 6 -2.62 -15.83 -33.41
N ALA A 7 -3.27 -14.70 -33.70
CA ALA A 7 -4.11 -13.91 -32.80
C ALA A 7 -3.68 -13.81 -31.33
N GLU A 8 -2.79 -12.86 -31.02
CA GLU A 8 -2.98 -12.08 -29.80
C GLU A 8 -4.31 -11.32 -30.00
N GLU A 9 -5.38 -11.80 -29.36
CA GLU A 9 -6.65 -11.07 -29.29
C GLU A 9 -6.36 -9.65 -28.79
N TYR A 10 -6.55 -8.65 -29.65
CA TYR A 10 -6.49 -7.25 -29.27
C TYR A 10 -7.64 -7.00 -28.28
N GLN A 11 -7.34 -7.11 -26.98
CA GLN A 11 -8.28 -6.70 -25.95
C GLN A 11 -8.68 -5.24 -26.19
N THR A 12 -9.98 -5.03 -26.33
CA THR A 12 -10.55 -3.70 -26.51
C THR A 12 -10.23 -2.82 -25.29
N ARG A 13 -10.28 -1.50 -25.46
CA ARG A 13 -10.08 -0.56 -24.34
C ARG A 13 -11.05 -0.83 -23.20
N GLU A 14 -12.31 -1.10 -23.53
CA GLU A 14 -13.37 -1.40 -22.57
C GLU A 14 -13.07 -2.66 -21.75
N GLU A 15 -12.63 -3.74 -22.40
CA GLU A 15 -12.22 -4.97 -21.71
C GLU A 15 -11.04 -4.74 -20.76
N ARG A 16 -10.04 -3.94 -21.17
CA ARG A 16 -8.90 -3.60 -20.29
C ARG A 16 -9.33 -2.81 -19.06
N LEU A 17 -10.27 -1.88 -19.22
CA LEU A 17 -10.80 -1.08 -18.11
C LEU A 17 -11.63 -1.93 -17.16
N GLU A 18 -12.44 -2.85 -17.69
CA GLU A 18 -13.24 -3.79 -16.90
C GLU A 18 -12.33 -4.77 -16.12
N VAL A 19 -11.27 -5.29 -16.74
CA VAL A 19 -10.27 -6.12 -16.05
C VAL A 19 -9.60 -5.33 -14.92
N ALA A 20 -9.21 -4.08 -15.17
CA ALA A 20 -8.61 -3.22 -14.16
C ALA A 20 -9.58 -2.92 -13.01
N ARG A 21 -10.87 -2.68 -13.30
CA ARG A 21 -11.91 -2.48 -12.29
C ARG A 21 -12.08 -3.72 -11.42
N ARG A 22 -12.26 -4.90 -12.02
CA ARG A 22 -12.40 -6.17 -11.29
C ARG A 22 -11.19 -6.48 -10.44
N TYR A 23 -9.99 -6.23 -10.97
CA TYR A 23 -8.76 -6.36 -10.19
C TYR A 23 -8.76 -5.41 -8.99
N ARG A 24 -9.16 -4.14 -9.19
CA ARG A 24 -9.21 -3.14 -8.12
C ARG A 24 -10.15 -3.54 -6.98
N GLU A 25 -11.35 -3.97 -7.34
CA GLU A 25 -12.38 -4.42 -6.39
C GLU A 25 -11.94 -5.69 -5.65
N ARG A 26 -11.43 -6.68 -6.39
CA ARG A 26 -10.98 -7.94 -5.81
C ARG A 26 -9.83 -7.70 -4.82
N ARG A 27 -8.80 -6.97 -5.23
CA ARG A 27 -7.63 -6.72 -4.38
C ARG A 27 -7.97 -5.84 -3.18
N GLY A 28 -8.87 -4.88 -3.30
CA GLY A 28 -9.35 -4.10 -2.15
C GLY A 28 -10.07 -4.96 -1.12
N ARG A 29 -10.88 -5.92 -1.59
CA ARG A 29 -11.53 -6.90 -0.72
C ARG A 29 -10.51 -7.83 -0.06
N GLU A 30 -9.56 -8.38 -0.82
CA GLU A 30 -8.48 -9.22 -0.30
C GLU A 30 -7.70 -8.53 0.83
N LEU A 31 -7.37 -7.24 0.67
CA LEU A 31 -6.65 -6.48 1.70
C LEU A 31 -7.48 -6.27 2.96
N ARG A 32 -8.78 -5.98 2.83
CA ARG A 32 -9.69 -5.84 3.97
C ARG A 32 -9.91 -7.17 4.68
N GLU A 33 -10.15 -8.25 3.94
CA GLU A 33 -10.27 -9.62 4.49
C GLU A 33 -8.99 -10.03 5.24
N LEU A 34 -7.82 -9.70 4.70
CA LEU A 34 -6.54 -9.96 5.34
C LEU A 34 -6.37 -9.13 6.62
N ALA A 35 -6.76 -7.86 6.63
CA ALA A 35 -6.73 -7.05 7.84
C ALA A 35 -7.72 -7.57 8.90
N GLN A 36 -8.90 -8.00 8.47
CA GLN A 36 -9.97 -8.49 9.33
C GLN A 36 -9.57 -9.72 10.15
N THR A 37 -8.59 -10.51 9.71
CA THR A 37 -8.09 -11.66 10.48
C THR A 37 -7.33 -11.27 11.75
N ALA A 38 -6.94 -10.00 11.86
CA ALA A 38 -6.09 -9.49 12.95
C ALA A 38 -6.74 -8.35 13.74
N VAL A 39 -7.97 -7.93 13.39
CA VAL A 39 -8.66 -6.77 13.97
C VAL A 39 -10.06 -7.19 14.42
N ASP A 40 -10.45 -6.80 15.64
CA ASP A 40 -11.74 -7.16 16.25
C ASP A 40 -12.92 -6.30 15.72
N GLY A 41 -12.65 -5.19 15.03
CA GLY A 41 -13.63 -4.27 14.41
C GLY A 41 -13.80 -4.45 12.89
N GLU A 42 -14.87 -3.87 12.32
CA GLU A 42 -15.09 -3.87 10.87
C GLU A 42 -14.07 -2.97 10.17
N VAL A 43 -13.28 -3.55 9.26
CA VAL A 43 -12.26 -2.80 8.52
C VAL A 43 -12.89 -1.97 7.41
N GLU A 44 -12.89 -0.64 7.58
CA GLU A 44 -13.38 0.34 6.61
C GLU A 44 -12.42 0.45 5.40
N ALA A 45 -11.12 0.51 5.67
CA ALA A 45 -10.10 0.66 4.64
C ALA A 45 -8.81 -0.07 5.02
N ALA A 46 -8.10 -0.61 4.02
CA ALA A 46 -6.82 -1.26 4.21
C ALA A 46 -5.88 -0.98 3.04
N GLY A 47 -4.62 -0.64 3.33
CA GLY A 47 -3.63 -0.22 2.34
C GLY A 47 -2.23 -0.70 2.66
N GLU A 48 -1.43 -0.95 1.61
CA GLU A 48 -0.07 -1.47 1.76
C GLU A 48 0.94 -0.32 1.95
N PHE A 49 1.79 -0.46 2.95
CA PHE A 49 2.86 0.50 3.22
C PHE A 49 4.17 -0.24 3.48
N SER A 50 5.25 0.52 3.55
CA SER A 50 6.55 -0.02 3.93
C SER A 50 7.27 0.97 4.83
N ALA A 51 7.84 0.49 5.94
CA ALA A 51 8.71 1.31 6.80
C ALA A 51 10.12 1.47 6.21
N VAL A 52 10.44 0.73 5.14
CA VAL A 52 11.74 0.72 4.48
C VAL A 52 11.56 0.85 2.97
N PRO A 53 12.27 1.76 2.28
CA PRO A 53 12.19 1.90 0.83
C PRO A 53 13.04 0.82 0.14
N THR A 54 12.69 -0.45 0.34
CA THR A 54 13.55 -1.60 -0.03
C THR A 54 13.81 -1.66 -1.54
N GLU A 55 12.78 -1.45 -2.36
CA GLU A 55 12.88 -1.45 -3.83
C GLU A 55 13.85 -0.37 -4.35
N SER A 56 13.75 0.81 -3.74
CA SER A 56 14.61 1.95 -4.02
C SER A 56 16.08 1.69 -3.68
N LEU A 57 16.31 1.07 -2.53
CA LEU A 57 17.65 0.70 -2.08
C LEU A 57 18.23 -0.45 -2.91
N ALA A 58 17.39 -1.39 -3.35
CA ALA A 58 17.81 -2.49 -4.22
C ALA A 58 18.23 -2.02 -5.63
N ALA A 59 17.69 -0.91 -6.11
CA ALA A 59 18.01 -0.36 -7.43
C ALA A 59 19.44 0.23 -7.54
N VAL A 60 20.10 0.52 -6.41
CA VAL A 60 21.46 1.07 -6.38
C VAL A 60 22.36 0.16 -5.53
N PRO A 61 23.16 -0.75 -6.14
CA PRO A 61 23.82 -1.84 -5.42
C PRO A 61 24.65 -1.41 -4.20
N VAL A 62 25.49 -0.38 -4.34
CA VAL A 62 26.40 0.09 -3.28
C VAL A 62 25.64 0.85 -2.19
N VAL A 63 24.68 1.71 -2.58
CA VAL A 63 23.85 2.46 -1.62
C VAL A 63 22.93 1.51 -0.86
N GLY A 64 22.36 0.52 -1.54
CA GLY A 64 21.50 -0.50 -0.96
C GLY A 64 22.21 -1.34 0.10
N MET A 65 23.43 -1.80 -0.16
CA MET A 65 24.22 -2.54 0.82
C MET A 65 24.47 -1.75 2.11
N LEU A 66 24.68 -0.44 2.02
CA LEU A 66 24.99 0.41 3.18
C LEU A 66 23.72 0.86 3.93
N MET A 67 22.69 1.29 3.20
CA MET A 67 21.51 1.94 3.79
C MET A 67 20.43 0.95 4.23
N LEU A 68 20.31 -0.22 3.59
CA LEU A 68 19.25 -1.18 3.92
C LEU A 68 19.34 -1.71 5.36
N PRO A 69 20.52 -2.07 5.91
CA PRO A 69 20.65 -2.44 7.31
C PRO A 69 20.26 -1.30 8.26
N MET A 70 20.64 -0.05 7.96
CA MET A 70 20.26 1.12 8.75
C MET A 70 18.75 1.36 8.73
N ALA A 71 18.12 1.29 7.56
CA ALA A 71 16.69 1.48 7.42
C ALA A 71 15.89 0.37 8.12
N ARG A 72 16.31 -0.89 8.01
CA ARG A 72 15.72 -2.01 8.78
C ARG A 72 15.90 -1.83 10.28
N ARG A 73 17.06 -1.34 10.73
CA ARG A 73 17.31 -1.06 12.15
C ARG A 73 16.43 0.08 12.64
N LYS A 74 16.20 1.13 11.83
CA LYS A 74 15.26 2.21 12.15
C LYS A 74 13.83 1.68 12.27
N ALA A 75 13.35 0.89 11.31
CA ALA A 75 12.02 0.27 11.36
C ALA A 75 11.83 -0.60 12.62
N ARG A 76 12.81 -1.44 12.97
CA ARG A 76 12.78 -2.24 14.21
C ARG A 76 12.72 -1.39 15.49
N LYS A 77 13.42 -0.25 15.53
CA LYS A 77 13.33 0.69 16.66
C LYS A 77 11.95 1.33 16.78
N LEU A 78 11.21 1.40 15.69
CA LEU A 78 9.83 1.89 15.66
C LEU A 78 8.82 0.78 15.98
N GLY A 79 9.25 -0.46 16.22
CA GLY A 79 8.35 -1.60 16.41
C GLY A 79 7.65 -2.04 15.12
N LEU A 80 8.09 -1.58 13.94
CA LEU A 80 7.41 -1.81 12.67
C LEU A 80 8.13 -2.82 11.78
N SER A 81 7.35 -3.63 11.09
CA SER A 81 7.82 -4.52 10.04
C SER A 81 8.19 -3.72 8.77
N PRO A 82 9.17 -4.18 7.96
CA PRO A 82 9.49 -3.51 6.70
C PRO A 82 8.30 -3.41 5.73
N LYS A 83 7.39 -4.38 5.75
CA LYS A 83 6.13 -4.38 4.99
C LYS A 83 4.97 -4.33 5.97
N LEU A 84 4.04 -3.40 5.73
CA LEU A 84 2.93 -3.14 6.62
C LEU A 84 1.63 -3.16 5.83
N LEU A 85 0.58 -3.64 6.47
CA LEU A 85 -0.80 -3.35 6.09
C LEU A 85 -1.33 -2.35 7.13
N LEU A 86 -1.67 -1.14 6.69
CA LEU A 86 -2.40 -0.20 7.53
C LEU A 86 -3.89 -0.45 7.33
N ALA A 87 -4.60 -0.69 8.42
CA ALA A 87 -6.04 -0.93 8.41
C ALA A 87 -6.75 0.07 9.33
N LEU A 88 -7.87 0.61 8.86
CA LEU A 88 -8.72 1.51 9.62
C LEU A 88 -10.03 0.80 9.93
N ASP A 89 -10.41 0.86 11.20
CA ASP A 89 -11.80 0.68 11.61
C ASP A 89 -12.41 2.02 12.03
N ALA A 90 -13.59 1.98 12.66
CA ALA A 90 -14.29 3.18 13.11
C ALA A 90 -13.50 3.99 14.16
N GLU A 91 -12.69 3.34 14.98
CA GLU A 91 -12.07 3.94 16.18
C GLU A 91 -10.54 4.00 16.11
N HIS A 92 -9.89 3.13 15.34
CA HIS A 92 -8.45 2.90 15.38
C HIS A 92 -7.81 2.81 13.99
N LEU A 93 -6.52 3.18 13.95
CA LEU A 93 -5.58 2.77 12.93
C LEU A 93 -4.74 1.62 13.47
N HIS A 94 -4.75 0.50 12.76
CA HIS A 94 -3.93 -0.67 13.03
C HIS A 94 -2.75 -0.73 12.07
N ALA A 95 -1.54 -0.87 12.60
CA ALA A 95 -0.38 -1.27 11.82
C ALA A 95 -0.17 -2.78 11.97
N LEU A 96 -0.39 -3.50 10.88
CA LEU A 96 -0.28 -4.95 10.82
C LEU A 96 0.99 -5.35 10.10
N GLU A 97 1.71 -6.34 10.65
CA GLU A 97 2.79 -7.02 9.95
C GLU A 97 2.19 -8.01 8.95
N LEU A 98 2.76 -8.05 7.73
CA LEU A 98 2.45 -9.06 6.74
C LEU A 98 3.52 -10.15 6.76
N GLN A 99 3.18 -11.31 7.33
CA GLN A 99 4.06 -12.48 7.36
C GLN A 99 3.70 -13.44 6.23
N PRO A 100 4.65 -13.80 5.34
CA PRO A 100 4.38 -14.83 4.34
C PRO A 100 4.19 -16.19 5.03
N THR A 101 3.07 -16.86 4.76
CA THR A 101 2.74 -18.14 5.40
C THR A 101 3.32 -19.34 4.66
N ASP A 102 3.74 -19.15 3.40
CA ASP A 102 4.39 -20.19 2.61
C ASP A 102 5.64 -19.68 1.88
N MET A 103 6.46 -20.62 1.40
CA MET A 103 7.65 -20.30 0.60
C MET A 103 7.30 -19.70 -0.77
N ARG A 104 6.04 -19.83 -1.23
CA ARG A 104 5.57 -19.29 -2.51
C ARG A 104 5.22 -17.81 -2.41
N ARG A 105 5.04 -17.27 -1.20
CA ARG A 105 4.64 -15.88 -0.88
C ARG A 105 3.26 -15.51 -1.43
N ASP A 106 2.46 -16.50 -1.78
CA ASP A 106 1.12 -16.29 -2.34
C ASP A 106 0.10 -16.04 -1.22
N HIS A 107 0.42 -16.49 -0.01
CA HIS A 107 -0.39 -16.33 1.18
C HIS A 107 0.37 -15.51 2.23
N ALA A 108 -0.32 -14.53 2.81
CA ALA A 108 0.18 -13.73 3.92
C ALA A 108 -0.81 -13.83 5.08
N GLU A 109 -0.28 -13.88 6.30
CA GLU A 109 -1.03 -13.67 7.53
C GLU A 109 -0.76 -12.23 7.99
N ALA A 110 -1.81 -11.58 8.48
CA ALA A 110 -1.69 -10.32 9.17
C ALA A 110 -1.60 -10.56 10.68
N SER A 111 -0.74 -9.82 11.36
CA SER A 111 -0.68 -9.79 12.81
C SER A 111 -0.52 -8.35 13.27
N GLU A 112 -1.29 -7.96 14.29
CA GLU A 112 -1.25 -6.60 14.82
C GLU A 112 0.09 -6.32 15.51
N MET A 113 0.71 -5.20 15.13
CA MET A 113 1.93 -4.69 15.78
C MET A 113 1.58 -3.55 16.74
N HIS A 114 0.76 -2.62 16.26
CA HIS A 114 0.37 -1.41 16.95
C HIS A 114 -1.05 -1.03 16.56
N SER A 115 -1.75 -0.41 17.50
CA SER A 115 -3.04 0.23 17.29
C SER A 115 -3.01 1.62 17.92
N TRP A 116 -3.57 2.60 17.22
CA TRP A 116 -3.67 3.98 17.70
C TRP A 116 -5.10 4.48 17.49
N PRO A 117 -5.65 5.29 18.42
CA PRO A 117 -6.94 5.93 18.21
C PRO A 117 -6.94 6.76 16.94
N ARG A 118 -7.86 6.48 16.02
CA ARG A 118 -7.96 7.15 14.72
C ARG A 118 -8.06 8.66 14.85
N ALA A 119 -8.76 9.15 15.87
CA ALA A 119 -8.92 10.58 16.14
C ALA A 119 -7.61 11.30 16.49
N GLU A 120 -6.59 10.56 16.93
CA GLU A 120 -5.28 11.09 17.33
C GLU A 120 -4.20 10.86 16.28
N VAL A 121 -4.57 10.26 15.14
CA VAL A 121 -3.66 9.94 14.05
C VAL A 121 -3.93 10.86 12.86
N SER A 122 -2.86 11.33 12.23
CA SER A 122 -2.96 11.99 10.93
C SER A 122 -1.84 11.55 10.01
N ILE A 123 -2.05 11.72 8.71
CA ILE A 123 -1.05 11.37 7.72
C ILE A 123 -0.89 12.49 6.70
N GLU A 124 0.35 12.76 6.31
CA GLU A 124 0.66 13.75 5.28
C GLU A 124 1.48 13.13 4.15
N ARG A 125 1.26 13.61 2.93
CA ARG A 125 2.07 13.23 1.77
C ARG A 125 3.29 14.15 1.69
N ALA A 126 4.46 13.60 1.95
CA ALA A 126 5.72 14.34 1.95
C ALA A 126 6.47 14.30 0.60
N GLY A 127 5.77 13.93 -0.48
CA GLY A 127 6.30 13.86 -1.84
C GLY A 127 6.60 12.43 -2.31
N ARG A 128 7.54 12.29 -3.25
CA ARG A 128 7.90 11.00 -3.85
C ARG A 128 9.33 10.59 -3.48
N ALA A 129 9.52 9.29 -3.27
CA ALA A 129 10.82 8.67 -3.13
C ALA A 129 10.92 7.54 -4.17
N LEU A 130 11.60 7.83 -5.28
CA LEU A 130 11.72 6.96 -6.45
C LEU A 130 10.33 6.53 -6.98
N MET A 131 10.01 5.23 -6.95
CA MET A 131 8.75 4.69 -7.47
C MET A 131 7.60 4.73 -6.45
N ARG A 132 7.84 5.25 -5.24
CA ARG A 132 6.90 5.23 -4.12
C ARG A 132 6.52 6.63 -3.67
N ASP A 133 5.36 6.76 -3.06
CA ASP A 133 4.97 7.97 -2.35
C ASP A 133 5.48 7.90 -0.91
N LYS A 134 6.15 8.97 -0.47
CA LYS A 134 6.59 9.11 0.91
C LYS A 134 5.46 9.77 1.69
N VAL A 135 5.05 9.13 2.77
CA VAL A 135 4.06 9.67 3.70
C VAL A 135 4.65 9.74 5.11
N LEU A 136 4.18 10.69 5.90
CA LEU A 136 4.56 10.87 7.29
C LEU A 136 3.30 10.63 8.14
N LEU A 137 3.36 9.60 8.98
CA LEU A 137 2.29 9.20 9.88
C LEU A 137 2.57 9.79 11.27
N HIS A 138 1.67 10.65 11.73
CA HIS A 138 1.70 11.27 13.05
C HIS A 138 0.85 10.41 14.01
N VAL A 139 1.42 10.01 15.13
CA VAL A 139 0.81 9.12 16.13
C VAL A 139 1.01 9.69 17.53
N PRO A 140 0.10 9.46 18.48
CA PRO A 140 0.10 10.15 19.78
C PRO A 140 1.29 9.80 20.69
N ASP A 141 1.94 8.66 20.49
CA ASP A 141 3.04 8.17 21.31
C ASP A 141 4.43 8.64 20.81
N ARG A 142 4.48 9.56 19.83
CA ARG A 142 5.74 10.01 19.21
C ARG A 142 5.76 11.50 18.86
N ASP A 143 6.86 12.15 19.22
CA ASP A 143 7.11 13.56 18.84
C ASP A 143 7.48 13.73 17.36
N GLU A 144 8.14 12.72 16.76
CA GLU A 144 8.52 12.72 15.34
C GLU A 144 7.64 11.77 14.54
N PRO A 145 7.19 12.17 13.33
CA PRO A 145 6.34 11.32 12.51
C PRO A 145 7.09 10.10 11.96
N ILE A 146 6.34 9.01 11.82
CA ILE A 146 6.81 7.77 11.22
C ILE A 146 6.83 7.94 9.69
N THR A 147 8.00 7.84 9.09
CA THR A 147 8.11 7.82 7.63
C THR A 147 7.71 6.46 7.07
N LEU A 148 6.72 6.44 6.19
CA LEU A 148 6.28 5.26 5.45
C LEU A 148 6.35 5.49 3.93
N PHE A 149 6.36 4.40 3.18
CA PHE A 149 6.43 4.39 1.72
C PHE A 149 5.26 3.61 1.13
N ALA A 150 4.26 4.30 0.61
CA ALA A 150 3.15 3.70 -0.12
C ALA A 150 3.57 3.37 -1.56
N PRO A 151 2.98 2.35 -2.20
CA PRO A 151 2.94 2.30 -3.66
C PRO A 151 2.37 3.61 -4.21
N SER A 152 2.63 3.92 -5.48
CA SER A 152 2.12 5.14 -6.12
C SER A 152 0.62 5.33 -5.84
N LEU A 153 0.26 6.38 -5.09
CA LEU A 153 -1.11 6.65 -4.63
C LEU A 153 -2.05 6.92 -5.80
N THR A 154 -1.53 7.40 -6.93
CA THR A 154 -2.28 7.56 -8.19
C THR A 154 -2.78 6.22 -8.74
N THR A 155 -2.01 5.15 -8.56
CA THR A 155 -2.28 3.83 -9.14
C THR A 155 -2.70 2.79 -8.11
N ASN A 156 -2.61 3.13 -6.82
CA ASN A 156 -2.93 2.24 -5.71
C ASN A 156 -4.05 2.87 -4.86
N PRO A 157 -5.31 2.66 -5.27
CA PRO A 157 -6.45 3.37 -4.69
C PRO A 157 -6.69 3.00 -3.22
N TRP A 158 -6.26 1.83 -2.78
CA TRP A 158 -6.45 1.35 -1.40
C TRP A 158 -5.52 2.06 -0.41
N SER A 159 -4.24 2.23 -0.77
CA SER A 159 -3.32 3.04 0.04
C SER A 159 -3.71 4.52 0.00
N ALA A 160 -4.21 5.01 -1.14
CA ALA A 160 -4.73 6.36 -1.27
C ALA A 160 -5.98 6.60 -0.39
N GLU A 161 -6.87 5.61 -0.30
CA GLU A 161 -8.04 5.66 0.57
C GLU A 161 -7.66 5.79 2.04
N VAL A 162 -6.72 4.98 2.54
CA VAL A 162 -6.19 5.12 3.90
C VAL A 162 -5.59 6.51 4.12
N VAL A 163 -4.82 7.03 3.16
CA VAL A 163 -4.24 8.38 3.25
C VAL A 163 -5.33 9.45 3.38
N ARG A 164 -6.38 9.40 2.55
CA ARG A 164 -7.49 10.37 2.60
C ARG A 164 -8.27 10.29 3.91
N LEU A 165 -8.58 9.08 4.37
CA LEU A 165 -9.37 8.88 5.59
C LEU A 165 -8.65 9.34 6.87
N LEU A 166 -7.32 9.43 6.82
CA LEU A 166 -6.46 10.00 7.87
C LEU A 166 -6.15 11.50 7.65
N GLY A 167 -6.86 12.16 6.73
CA GLY A 167 -6.74 13.60 6.48
C GLY A 167 -5.60 14.01 5.54
N GLY A 168 -4.89 13.06 4.92
CA GLY A 168 -3.80 13.32 4.00
C GLY A 168 -4.24 13.58 2.56
N GLU A 169 -3.41 14.31 1.81
CA GLU A 169 -3.63 14.55 0.39
C GLU A 169 -3.24 13.33 -0.45
N ALA A 170 -4.22 12.69 -1.07
CA ALA A 170 -4.01 11.66 -2.09
C ALA A 170 -5.00 11.83 -3.25
N PRO A 171 -4.57 11.56 -4.50
CA PRO A 171 -5.45 11.69 -5.66
C PRO A 171 -6.67 10.77 -5.51
N GLU A 172 -7.82 11.20 -6.02
CA GLU A 172 -8.98 10.32 -6.12
C GLU A 172 -8.61 9.07 -6.94
N PRO A 173 -9.24 7.91 -6.64
CA PRO A 173 -9.05 6.72 -7.47
C PRO A 173 -9.38 7.10 -8.90
N LEU A 174 -8.48 6.82 -9.85
CA LEU A 174 -8.75 7.04 -11.28
C LEU A 174 -10.12 6.44 -11.64
N ASP A 175 -11.09 7.30 -11.93
CA ASP A 175 -12.38 6.85 -12.41
C ASP A 175 -12.23 6.39 -13.86
N LEU A 176 -12.03 5.08 -14.00
CA LEU A 176 -11.87 4.42 -15.30
C LEU A 176 -13.15 4.49 -16.15
N SER A 177 -14.27 4.96 -15.61
CA SER A 177 -15.50 5.17 -16.37
C SER A 177 -15.57 6.54 -17.07
N LEU A 178 -14.74 7.50 -16.65
CA LEU A 178 -14.80 8.89 -17.13
C LEU A 178 -13.78 9.23 -18.23
N GLU A 179 -12.82 8.35 -18.53
CA GLU A 179 -11.99 8.55 -19.72
C GLU A 179 -12.75 8.14 -20.99
N GLY A 180 -13.76 8.93 -21.37
CA GLY A 180 -14.40 8.83 -22.68
C GLY A 180 -13.40 8.99 -23.83
N PRO A 181 -13.75 8.61 -25.07
CA PRO A 181 -12.93 8.87 -26.24
C PRO A 181 -12.97 10.38 -26.54
N GLY A 182 -12.05 11.16 -25.96
CA GLY A 182 -11.98 12.60 -26.18
C GLY A 182 -11.08 13.35 -25.20
N ALA A 183 -9.79 13.04 -25.21
CA ALA A 183 -8.71 13.91 -24.76
C ALA A 183 -7.59 13.90 -25.80
#